data_AF-A0A0F2QZ83-F1
#
_entry.id   AF-A0A0F2QZ83-F1
#
_cell.length_a   1.000
_cell.length_b   1.000
_cell.length_c   1.000
_cell.angle_alpha   90.00
_cell.angle_beta   90.00
_cell.angle_gamma   90.00
#
_symmetry.space_group_name_H-M   'P 1'
#
loop_
_entity.id
_entity.type
_entity.pdbx_description
1 polymer ?
#
loop_
_entity_poly.entity_id
_entity_poly.type
_entity_poly.pdbx_seq_one_letter_code
_entity_poly.pdbx_strand_id
1 'polypeptide(L)'
;MSDINLASIGPVSGVKPAADALKPKTAEQGTFSEWLSQSLSEVDHLQQISDNAAQKLISGESKDIHGTMIAMQKSGIALDLVVEIRNKVIAAYEEVKRMQF
;
A
#
# COMPACT_ATOMS: atom_id res chain seq x y z
N MET A 1 19.99 46.91 -45.17
CA MET A 1 20.49 46.77 -43.79
C MET A 1 19.38 47.25 -42.90
N SER A 2 18.63 46.32 -42.32
CA SER A 2 17.51 46.59 -41.42
C SER A 2 17.84 45.91 -40.11
N ASP A 3 18.14 46.75 -39.12
CA ASP A 3 18.52 46.37 -37.76
C ASP A 3 17.47 45.46 -37.13
N ILE A 4 17.90 44.24 -36.80
CA ILE A 4 17.09 43.29 -36.03
C ILE A 4 17.15 43.74 -34.58
N ASN A 5 16.03 44.24 -34.10
CA ASN A 5 15.77 44.62 -32.72
C ASN A 5 15.86 43.37 -31.82
N LEU A 6 16.94 43.27 -31.04
CA LEU A 6 17.17 42.18 -30.10
C LEU A 6 16.35 42.43 -28.83
N ALA A 7 15.06 42.10 -28.88
CA ALA A 7 14.19 42.15 -27.72
C ALA A 7 14.70 41.18 -26.63
N SER A 8 14.98 41.77 -25.48
CA SER A 8 15.26 41.17 -24.18
C SER A 8 14.56 39.82 -23.97
N ILE A 9 15.34 38.73 -24.05
CA ILE A 9 14.96 37.42 -23.55
C ILE A 9 15.10 37.42 -22.03
N GLY A 10 13.98 37.53 -21.33
CA GLY A 10 13.91 37.42 -19.87
C GLY A 10 14.35 36.03 -19.38
N PRO A 11 14.76 35.92 -18.10
CA PRO A 11 15.26 34.66 -17.55
C PRO A 11 14.12 33.62 -17.51
N VAL A 12 14.37 32.45 -18.11
CA VAL A 12 13.51 31.26 -18.03
C VAL A 12 13.49 30.72 -16.60
N SER A 13 12.68 31.35 -15.74
CA SER A 13 12.37 30.84 -14.41
C SER A 13 11.22 29.82 -14.56
N GLY A 14 11.58 28.55 -14.77
CA GLY A 14 10.56 27.53 -15.03
C GLY A 14 10.97 26.07 -14.88
N VAL A 15 12.25 25.74 -14.60
CA VAL A 15 12.65 24.36 -14.35
C VAL A 15 12.96 24.20 -12.86
N LYS A 16 11.89 23.93 -12.09
CA LYS A 16 12.01 23.41 -10.73
C LYS A 16 12.67 22.03 -10.83
N PRO A 17 13.83 21.79 -10.19
CA PRO A 17 14.50 20.51 -10.29
C PRO A 17 13.59 19.41 -9.74
N ALA A 18 13.41 18.34 -10.52
CA ALA A 18 12.66 17.14 -10.18
C ALA A 18 13.39 16.27 -9.11
N ALA A 19 13.86 16.90 -8.05
CA ALA A 19 14.60 16.26 -6.96
C ALA A 19 13.71 15.88 -5.76
N ASP A 20 12.39 16.09 -5.85
CA ASP A 20 11.47 15.90 -4.72
C ASP A 20 10.54 14.67 -4.86
N ALA A 21 10.68 13.87 -5.93
CA ALA A 21 9.80 12.73 -6.21
C ALA A 21 10.27 11.40 -5.57
N LEU A 22 11.40 11.38 -4.86
CA LEU A 22 11.96 10.17 -4.26
C LEU A 22 12.30 10.35 -2.78
N LYS A 23 11.49 11.13 -2.04
CA LYS A 23 11.50 10.99 -0.58
C LYS A 23 10.85 9.64 -0.25
N PRO A 24 11.59 8.63 0.24
CA PRO A 24 10.94 7.48 0.84
C PRO A 24 10.04 8.06 1.94
N LYS A 25 8.74 7.81 1.82
CA LYS A 25 7.81 8.06 2.92
C LYS A 25 8.36 7.24 4.06
N THR A 26 9.05 7.89 5.01
CA THR A 26 9.49 7.28 6.25
C THR A 26 8.23 6.63 6.81
N ALA A 27 8.17 5.30 6.74
CA ALA A 27 7.11 4.57 7.41
C ALA A 27 7.30 4.96 8.86
N GLU A 28 6.38 5.78 9.37
CA GLU A 28 6.36 6.07 10.80
C GLU A 28 6.38 4.70 11.47
N GLN A 29 7.39 4.49 12.31
CA GLN A 29 7.51 3.30 13.12
C GLN A 29 6.41 3.39 14.17
N GLY A 30 5.16 3.23 13.73
CA GLY A 30 4.00 3.12 14.58
C GLY A 30 4.21 1.94 15.51
N THR A 31 3.54 1.99 16.66
CA THR A 31 3.57 0.86 17.58
C THR A 31 3.14 -0.42 16.85
N PHE A 32 3.57 -1.60 17.32
CA PHE A 32 3.11 -2.86 16.74
C PHE A 32 1.57 -2.93 16.67
N SER A 33 0.88 -2.28 17.61
CA SER A 33 -0.57 -2.12 17.60
C SER A 33 -1.08 -1.30 16.41
N GLU A 34 -0.44 -0.18 16.06
CA GLU A 34 -0.75 0.59 14.85
C GLU A 34 -0.57 -0.27 13.60
N TRP A 35 0.57 -0.97 13.49
CA TRP A 35 0.88 -1.80 12.33
C TRP A 35 -0.12 -2.96 12.18
N LEU A 36 -0.51 -3.58 13.30
CA LEU A 36 -1.50 -4.65 13.31
C LEU A 36 -2.90 -4.13 12.93
N SER A 37 -3.31 -2.98 13.48
CA SER A 37 -4.57 -2.32 13.11
C SER A 37 -4.60 -1.97 11.62
N GLN A 38 -3.50 -1.43 11.08
CA GLN A 38 -3.41 -1.09 9.67
C GLN A 38 -3.44 -2.35 8.79
N SER A 39 -2.77 -3.42 9.21
CA SER A 39 -2.77 -4.70 8.48
C SER A 39 -4.16 -5.34 8.48
N LEU A 40 -4.90 -5.26 9.59
CA LEU A 40 -6.29 -5.71 9.66
C LEU A 40 -7.20 -4.87 8.76
N SER A 41 -7.01 -3.56 8.73
CA SER A 41 -7.74 -2.67 7.82
C SER A 41 -7.43 -2.96 6.35
N GLU A 42 -6.19 -3.33 6.02
CA GLU A 42 -5.79 -3.71 4.66
C GLU A 42 -6.49 -5.02 4.23
N VAL A 43 -6.58 -6.01 5.13
CA VAL A 43 -7.30 -7.26 4.88
C VAL A 43 -8.80 -7.01 4.67
N ASP A 44 -9.43 -6.15 5.48
CA ASP A 44 -10.83 -5.76 5.31
C ASP A 44 -11.06 -5.11 3.93
N HIS A 45 -10.15 -4.24 3.52
CA HIS A 45 -10.19 -3.61 2.20
C HIS A 45 -10.00 -4.64 1.06
N LEU A 46 -9.07 -5.58 1.19
CA LEU A 46 -8.88 -6.70 0.26
C LEU A 46 -10.13 -7.59 0.15
N GLN A 47 -10.83 -7.83 1.26
CA GLN A 47 -12.08 -8.57 1.29
C GLN A 47 -13.18 -7.82 0.53
N GLN A 48 -13.36 -6.52 0.79
CA GLN A 48 -14.34 -5.70 0.06
C GLN A 48 -14.06 -5.64 -1.44
N ILE A 49 -12.79 -5.52 -1.85
CA ILE A 49 -12.40 -5.57 -3.27
C ILE A 49 -12.79 -6.91 -3.88
N SER A 50 -12.50 -8.01 -3.17
CA SER A 50 -12.81 -9.37 -3.63
C SER A 50 -14.33 -9.56 -3.77
N ASP A 51 -15.12 -9.08 -2.82
CA ASP A 51 -16.58 -9.15 -2.85
C ASP A 51 -17.15 -8.30 -4.00
N ASN A 52 -16.61 -7.10 -4.21
CA ASN A 52 -17.02 -6.23 -5.32
C ASN A 52 -16.67 -6.83 -6.68
N ALA A 53 -15.49 -7.44 -6.80
CA ALA A 53 -15.04 -8.11 -8.01
C ALA A 53 -15.88 -9.36 -8.30
N ALA A 54 -16.23 -10.14 -7.26
CA ALA A 54 -17.16 -11.26 -7.38
C ALA A 54 -18.56 -10.80 -7.82
N GLN A 55 -19.08 -9.71 -7.25
CA GLN A 55 -20.37 -9.12 -7.64
C GLN A 55 -20.38 -8.68 -9.11
N LYS A 56 -19.29 -8.04 -9.58
CA LYS A 56 -19.11 -7.59 -10.97
C LYS A 56 -18.93 -8.73 -11.97
N LEU A 57 -18.37 -9.85 -11.54
CA LEU A 57 -18.31 -11.08 -12.32
C LEU A 57 -19.69 -11.71 -12.49
N ILE A 58 -20.48 -11.79 -11.41
CA ILE A 58 -21.82 -12.36 -11.43
C ILE A 58 -22.79 -11.47 -12.23
N SER A 59 -22.63 -10.13 -12.17
CA SER A 59 -23.44 -9.18 -12.95
C SER A 59 -23.08 -9.13 -14.43
N GLY A 60 -21.98 -9.78 -14.85
CA GLY A 60 -21.53 -9.81 -16.25
C GLY A 60 -20.81 -8.54 -16.73
N GLU A 61 -20.53 -7.59 -15.83
CA GLU A 61 -19.85 -6.32 -16.13
C GLU A 61 -18.33 -6.48 -16.30
N SER A 62 -17.73 -7.53 -15.76
CA SER A 62 -16.29 -7.81 -15.86
C SER A 62 -16.00 -9.21 -16.37
N LYS A 63 -15.23 -9.30 -17.47
CA LYS A 63 -14.69 -10.57 -18.01
C LYS A 63 -13.40 -11.02 -17.32
N ASP A 64 -12.90 -10.28 -16.33
CA ASP A 64 -11.63 -10.57 -15.67
C ASP A 64 -11.80 -11.55 -14.48
N ILE A 65 -12.11 -12.80 -14.83
CA ILE A 65 -12.17 -13.92 -13.88
C ILE A 65 -10.81 -14.13 -13.21
N HIS A 66 -9.72 -13.92 -13.96
CA HIS A 66 -8.36 -14.14 -13.50
C HIS A 66 -7.96 -13.11 -12.43
N GLY A 67 -8.21 -11.82 -12.64
CA GLY A 67 -7.93 -10.77 -11.67
C GLY A 67 -8.69 -10.98 -10.35
N THR A 68 -9.95 -11.41 -10.42
CA THR A 68 -10.74 -11.70 -9.21
C THR A 68 -10.21 -12.93 -8.47
N MET A 69 -9.89 -14.01 -9.18
CA MET A 69 -9.31 -15.21 -8.57
C MET A 69 -7.94 -14.92 -7.91
N ILE A 70 -7.10 -14.09 -8.54
CA ILE A 70 -5.82 -13.65 -7.96
C ILE A 70 -6.05 -12.80 -6.71
N ALA A 71 -7.00 -11.85 -6.75
CA ALA A 71 -7.33 -11.02 -5.60
C ALA A 71 -7.83 -11.88 -4.41
N MET A 72 -8.69 -12.86 -4.68
CA MET A 72 -9.18 -13.81 -3.68
C MET A 72 -8.04 -14.64 -3.08
N GLN A 73 -7.14 -15.20 -3.90
CA GLN A 73 -5.98 -15.94 -3.41
C GLN A 73 -5.04 -15.06 -2.57
N LYS A 74 -4.82 -13.82 -3.00
CA LYS A 74 -3.98 -12.87 -2.27
C LYS A 74 -4.58 -12.51 -0.91
N SER A 75 -5.90 -12.32 -0.84
CA SER A 75 -6.61 -12.07 0.42
C SER A 75 -6.48 -13.25 1.38
N GLY A 76 -6.68 -14.48 0.90
CA GLY A 76 -6.51 -15.69 1.72
C GLY A 76 -5.10 -15.83 2.30
N ILE A 77 -4.07 -15.68 1.47
CA ILE A 77 -2.67 -15.76 1.92
C ILE A 77 -2.33 -14.65 2.92
N ALA A 78 -2.84 -13.43 2.70
CA ALA A 78 -2.62 -12.31 3.61
C ALA A 78 -3.27 -12.56 4.98
N LEU A 79 -4.46 -13.15 5.02
CA LEU A 79 -5.14 -13.50 6.26
C LEU A 79 -4.37 -14.56 7.04
N ASP A 80 -3.91 -15.62 6.37
CA ASP A 80 -3.12 -16.69 7.00
C ASP A 80 -1.84 -16.12 7.63
N LEU A 81 -1.15 -15.22 6.92
CA LEU A 81 0.03 -14.53 7.44
C LEU A 81 -0.27 -13.71 8.71
N VAL A 82 -1.39 -12.98 8.74
CA VAL A 82 -1.79 -12.20 9.94
C VAL A 82 -2.04 -13.12 11.14
N VAL A 83 -2.66 -14.29 10.91
CA VAL A 83 -2.90 -15.29 11.96
C VAL A 83 -1.58 -15.85 12.51
N GLU A 84 -0.62 -16.17 11.64
CA GLU A 84 0.70 -16.64 12.06
C GLU A 84 1.45 -15.60 12.90
N ILE A 85 1.41 -14.33 12.47
CA ILE A 85 2.03 -13.22 13.20
C ILE A 85 1.38 -13.06 14.57
N ARG A 86 0.04 -13.09 14.66
CA ARG A 86 -0.68 -13.07 15.95
C ARG A 86 -0.20 -14.19 16.87
N ASN A 87 -0.10 -15.41 16.35
CA ASN A 87 0.35 -16.56 17.14
C ASN A 87 1.80 -16.40 17.62
N LYS A 88 2.70 -15.88 16.78
CA LYS A 88 4.10 -15.63 17.18
C LYS A 88 4.24 -14.52 18.21
N VAL A 89 3.42 -13.49 18.15
CA VAL A 89 3.42 -12.41 19.15
C VAL A 89 2.96 -12.93 20.51
N ILE A 90 1.90 -13.75 20.54
CA ILE A 90 1.42 -14.40 21.77
C ILE A 90 2.51 -15.32 22.34
N ALA A 91 3.12 -16.17 21.51
CA ALA A 91 4.19 -17.06 21.94
C ALA A 91 5.41 -16.29 22.47
N ALA A 92 5.80 -15.19 21.83
CA ALA A 92 6.89 -14.33 22.30
C ALA A 92 6.56 -13.70 23.67
N TYR A 93 5.32 -13.25 23.88
CA TYR A 93 4.88 -12.75 25.17
C TYR A 93 4.93 -13.83 26.27
N GLU A 94 4.47 -15.05 25.95
CA GLU A 94 4.55 -16.19 26.87
C GLU A 94 5.99 -16.57 27.22
N GLU A 95 6.89 -16.57 26.23
CA GLU A 95 8.31 -16.85 26.42
C GLU A 95 8.98 -15.82 27.35
N VAL A 96 8.74 -14.54 27.11
CA VAL A 96 9.28 -13.45 27.94
C VAL A 96 8.80 -13.57 29.39
N LYS A 97 7.53 -13.94 29.60
CA LYS A 97 7.02 -14.22 30.95
C LYS A 97 7.75 -15.41 31.57
N ARG A 98 7.94 -16.50 30.84
CA ARG A 98 8.60 -17.71 31.35
C ARG A 98 10.07 -17.49 31.73
N MET A 99 10.77 -16.58 31.06
CA MET A 99 12.16 -16.25 31.38
C MET A 99 12.32 -15.35 32.62
N GLN A 100 11.27 -14.66 33.07
CA GLN A 100 11.33 -13.69 34.18
C GLN A 100 10.85 -14.24 35.54
N PHE A 101 10.60 -15.55 35.65
CA PHE A 101 10.23 -16.22 36.91
C PHE A 101 11.22 -17.34 37.26
#